data_AF-V4LIQ4-F1
#
_entry.id   AF-V4LIQ4-F1
#
_cell.length_a   1.000
_cell.length_b   1.000
_cell.length_c   1.000
_cell.angle_alpha   90.00
_cell.angle_beta   90.00
_cell.angle_gamma   90.00
#
_symmetry.space_group_name_H-M   'P 1'
#
loop_
_entity.id
_entity.type
_entity.pdbx_description
1 polymer ?
#
loop_
_entity_poly.entity_id
_entity_poly.type
_entity_poly.pdbx_seq_one_letter_code
_entity_poly.pdbx_strand_id
1 'polypeptide(L)' 'MRSFSLAQPGYVYGETLARHDQPEEYLVISTWRSIEDWNNWMNNPQRAEVQQEIDLLLGEETEYAVYEHV' A
#
# COMPACT_ATOMS: atom_id res chain seq x y z
N MET A 1 7.39 3.14 1.36
CA MET A 1 6.40 2.62 0.39
C MET A 1 5.98 3.63 -0.67
N ARG A 2 5.46 4.83 -0.32
CA ARG A 2 4.95 5.81 -1.31
C ARG A 2 5.90 6.14 -2.47
N SER A 3 7.18 6.40 -2.17
CA SER A 3 8.20 6.69 -3.19
C SER A 3 8.44 5.54 -4.17
N PHE A 4 8.32 4.29 -3.70
CA PHE A 4 8.49 3.10 -4.54
C PHE A 4 7.29 2.86 -5.46
N SER A 5 6.07 3.15 -4.97
CA SER A 5 4.84 3.03 -5.76
C SER A 5 4.81 4.00 -6.94
N LEU A 6 5.36 5.22 -6.76
CA LEU A 6 5.45 6.24 -7.82
C LEU A 6 6.25 5.80 -9.05
N ALA A 7 7.16 4.83 -8.89
CA ALA A 7 7.98 4.30 -9.98
C ALA A 7 7.37 3.07 -10.66
N GLN A 8 6.25 2.54 -10.16
CA GLN A 8 5.66 1.32 -10.70
C GLN A 8 4.81 1.60 -11.94
N PRO A 9 4.85 0.69 -12.94
CA PRO A 9 3.88 0.68 -14.02
C PRO A 9 2.45 0.68 -13.47
N GLY A 10 1.58 1.48 -14.07
CA GLY A 10 0.15 1.51 -13.72
C GLY A 10 -0.22 2.28 -12.45
N TYR A 11 0.71 2.85 -11.70
CA TYR A 11 0.37 3.75 -10.59
C TYR A 11 -0.26 5.06 -11.11
N VAL A 12 -1.37 5.49 -10.51
CA VAL A 12 -2.13 6.69 -10.89
C VAL A 12 -2.07 7.76 -9.81
N TYR A 13 -2.40 7.37 -8.58
CA TYR A 13 -2.55 8.31 -7.46
C TYR A 13 -2.31 7.61 -6.13
N GLY A 14 -2.00 8.38 -5.09
CA GLY A 14 -2.10 7.89 -3.73
C GLY A 14 -2.06 8.97 -2.67
N GLU A 15 -2.68 8.62 -1.55
CA GLU A 15 -2.86 9.46 -0.37
C GLU A 15 -2.61 8.67 0.90
N THR A 16 -2.37 9.41 1.98
CA THR A 16 -2.14 8.85 3.31
C THR A 16 -2.98 9.63 4.28
N LEU A 17 -3.83 8.93 5.01
CA LEU A 17 -4.76 9.48 5.99
C LEU A 17 -4.35 8.97 7.36
N ALA A 18 -4.24 9.87 8.34
CA ALA A 18 -4.08 9.47 9.75
C ALA A 18 -5.47 9.28 10.35
N ARG A 19 -5.69 8.20 11.09
CA ARG A 19 -6.98 8.00 11.77
C ARG A 19 -7.10 9.01 12.91
N HIS A 20 -8.24 9.70 12.99
CA HIS A 20 -8.40 10.81 13.93
C HIS A 20 -8.49 10.35 15.39
N ASP A 21 -9.15 9.22 15.65
CA ASP A 21 -9.41 8.67 16.97
C ASP A 21 -8.30 7.75 17.48
N GLN A 22 -7.38 7.32 16.60
CA GLN A 22 -6.27 6.44 16.95
C GLN A 22 -4.99 6.91 16.21
N PRO A 23 -4.16 7.73 16.87
CA PRO A 23 -3.04 8.44 16.24
C PRO A 23 -1.93 7.56 15.64
N GLU A 24 -1.92 6.28 15.98
CA GLU A 24 -0.93 5.30 15.52
C GLU A 24 -1.40 4.55 14.26
N GLU A 25 -2.66 4.70 13.85
CA GLU A 25 -3.18 4.06 12.64
C GLU A 25 -3.20 5.02 11.44
N TYR A 26 -2.72 4.50 10.31
CA TYR A 26 -2.66 5.21 9.04
C TYR A 26 -3.31 4.37 7.95
N LEU A 27 -4.15 5.00 7.14
CA LEU A 27 -4.71 4.44 5.92
C LEU A 27 -3.92 4.94 4.71
N VAL A 28 -3.40 4.03 3.90
CA VAL A 28 -2.74 4.35 2.63
C VAL A 28 -3.64 3.91 1.49
N ILE A 29 -4.12 4.87 0.71
CA ILE A 29 -4.93 4.60 -0.48
C ILE A 29 -4.04 4.78 -1.71
N SER A 30 -4.07 3.81 -2.62
CA SER A 30 -3.37 3.87 -3.90
C SER A 30 -4.30 3.48 -5.04
N THR A 31 -4.26 4.26 -6.11
CA THR A 31 -5.05 4.04 -7.31
C THR A 31 -4.14 3.51 -8.42
N TRP A 32 -4.58 2.42 -9.04
CA TRP A 32 -3.86 1.71 -10.09
C TRP A 32 -4.70 1.69 -11.36
N ARG A 33 -4.05 1.61 -12.53
CA ARG A 33 -4.72 1.55 -13.83
C ARG A 33 -5.48 0.23 -14.03
N SER A 34 -4.99 -0.84 -13.42
CA SER A 34 -5.58 -2.17 -13.51
C SER A 34 -5.31 -2.95 -12.22
N ILE A 35 -6.11 -3.99 -11.99
CA ILE A 35 -5.85 -4.95 -10.91
C ILE A 35 -4.56 -5.74 -11.14
N GLU A 36 -4.16 -5.93 -12.39
CA GLU A 36 -2.91 -6.60 -12.77
C GLU A 36 -1.69 -5.78 -12.33
N ASP A 37 -1.71 -4.46 -12.55
CA ASP A 37 -0.65 -3.56 -12.08
C ASP A 37 -0.55 -3.57 -10.55
N TRP A 38 -1.68 -3.57 -9.84
CA TRP A 38 -1.72 -3.71 -8.39
C TRP A 38 -1.14 -5.05 -7.92
N ASN A 39 -1.52 -6.16 -8.56
CA ASN A 39 -1.01 -7.50 -8.25
C ASN A 39 0.51 -7.59 -8.47
N ASN A 40 1.02 -7.02 -9.57
CA ASN A 40 2.45 -6.99 -9.86
C ASN A 40 3.22 -6.21 -8.80
N TRP A 41 2.67 -5.08 -8.34
CA TRP A 41 3.24 -4.32 -7.24
C TRP A 41 3.21 -5.08 -5.92
N MET A 42 2.08 -5.71 -5.59
CA MET A 42 1.90 -6.45 -4.35
C MET A 42 2.85 -7.65 -4.25
N ASN A 43 3.12 -8.32 -5.37
CA ASN A 43 4.03 -9.46 -5.46
C ASN A 43 5.49 -9.07 -5.70
N ASN A 44 5.83 -7.78 -5.71
CA ASN A 44 7.21 -7.35 -5.91
C ASN A 44 8.08 -7.76 -4.69
N PRO A 45 9.19 -8.50 -4.88
CA PRO A 45 10.01 -9.00 -3.78
C PRO A 45 10.64 -7.88 -2.94
N GLN A 46 11.05 -6.77 -3.56
CA GLN A 46 11.59 -5.61 -2.84
C GLN A 46 10.53 -4.96 -1.95
N ARG A 47 9.28 -4.96 -2.41
CA ARG A 47 8.14 -4.49 -1.62
C ARG A 47 7.85 -5.43 -0.46
N ALA A 48 7.94 -6.74 -0.68
CA ALA A 48 7.74 -7.73 0.37
C ALA A 48 8.78 -7.61 1.50
N GLU A 49 10.06 -7.41 1.16
CA GLU A 49 11.13 -7.17 2.15
C GLU A 49 10.83 -5.95 3.02
N VAL A 50 10.52 -4.80 2.39
CA VAL A 50 10.20 -3.57 3.11
C VAL A 50 8.93 -3.73 3.96
N GLN A 51 7.92 -4.45 3.46
CA GLN A 51 6.70 -4.71 4.24
C GLN A 51 7.00 -5.54 5.48
N GLN A 52 7.85 -6.56 5.35
CA GLN A 52 8.20 -7.42 6.47
C GLN A 52 8.93 -6.63 7.57
N GLU A 53 9.81 -5.69 7.20
CA GLU A 53 10.44 -4.79 8.17
C GLU A 53 9.42 -3.89 8.88
N ILE A 54 8.39 -3.43 8.17
CA ILE A 54 7.31 -2.62 8.73
C ILE A 54 6.46 -3.44 9.71
N ASP A 55 6.02 -4.64 9.31
CA ASP A 55 5.20 -5.51 10.16
C ASP A 55 5.96 -5.93 11.43
N LEU A 56 7.28 -6.16 11.34
CA LEU A 56 8.13 -6.43 12.51
C LEU A 56 8.22 -5.24 13.49
N LEU A 57 8.16 -4.00 12.98
CA LEU A 57 8.20 -2.80 13.80
C LEU A 57 6.84 -2.49 14.43
N LEU A 58 5.74 -2.73 13.71
CA LEU A 58 4.38 -2.51 14.19
C LEU A 58 3.89 -3.63 15.12
N GLY A 59 4.41 -4.84 14.96
CA GLY A 59 3.99 -6.02 15.72
C GLY A 59 2.64 -6.59 15.28
N GLU A 60 2.09 -6.08 14.18
CA GLU A 60 0.83 -6.48 13.56
C GLU A 60 0.97 -6.55 12.04
N GLU A 61 0.15 -7.38 11.39
CA GLU A 61 0.12 -7.49 9.94
C GLU A 61 -0.66 -6.33 9.33
N THR A 62 -0.12 -5.75 8.25
CA THR A 62 -0.85 -4.72 7.50
C THR A 62 -2.03 -5.34 6.75
N GLU A 63 -3.23 -4.76 6.92
CA GLU A 63 -4.43 -5.17 6.20
C GLU A 63 -4.51 -4.54 4.79
N TYR A 64 -5.01 -5.30 3.81
CA TYR A 64 -5.22 -4.84 2.44
C TYR A 64 -6.66 -5.06 1.99
N ALA A 65 -7.23 -4.05 1.34
CA ALA A 65 -8.51 -4.15 0.66
C ALA A 65 -8.42 -3.54 -0.74
N VAL A 66 -9.10 -4.17 -1.71
CA VAL A 66 -9.17 -3.72 -3.10
C VAL A 66 -10.59 -3.27 -3.39
N TYR A 67 -10.73 -2.08 -3.97
CA TYR A 67 -12.01 -1.47 -4.32
C TYR A 67 -12.05 -1.15 -5.82
N GLU A 68 -13.20 -1.37 -6.45
CA GLU A 68 -13.46 -1.04 -7.86
C GLU A 68 -14.68 -0.12 -7.94
N HIS A 69 -14.70 0.79 -8.91
CA HIS A 69 -15.89 1.60 -9.18
C HIS A 69 -16.98 0.73 -9.82
N VAL A 70 -18.22 0.90 -9.36
CA VAL A 70 -19.41 0.20 -9.88
C VAL A 70 -20.09 1.04 -10.95
#